data_AF-A0A966NGU5-F1
#
_entry.id   AF-A0A966NGU5-F1
#
_cell.length_a   1.000
_cell.length_b   1.000
_cell.length_c   1.000
_cell.angle_alpha   90.00
_cell.angle_beta   90.00
_cell.angle_gamma   90.00
#
_symmetry.space_group_name_H-M   'P 1'
#
loop_
_entity.id
_entity.type
_entity.pdbx_description
1 polymer ?
#
loop_
_entity_poly.entity_id
_entity_poly.type
_entity_poly.pdbx_seq_one_letter_code
_entity_poly.pdbx_strand_id
1 'polypeptide(L)'
;DPEAQIPIVAMSVRRDLDPVAHLELGRALAPLRDRGVLIVGSGYSFHNFATFGSPEAQVFDDWLQQTMTSDAETRWNGLARWSQAPTARNAHAREEHLIPLMVAAGAADDLPARRFFSGLTMNTPTSCWLFD
;
A
#
# COMPACT_ATOMS: atom_id res chain seq x y z
N ASP A 1 16.96 -2.17 12.35
CA ASP A 1 18.26 -1.52 12.53
C ASP A 1 18.12 -0.38 13.53
N PRO A 2 18.05 -0.68 14.85
CA PRO A 2 17.92 0.36 15.88
C PRO A 2 19.10 1.33 15.94
N GLU A 3 20.26 0.95 15.38
CA GLU A 3 21.50 1.72 15.38
C GLU A 3 21.68 2.59 14.11
N ALA A 4 20.69 2.60 13.22
CA ALA A 4 20.67 3.40 11.98
C ALA A 4 21.91 3.21 11.07
N GLN A 5 22.40 1.97 10.97
CA GLN A 5 23.53 1.56 10.13
C GLN A 5 23.16 1.37 8.66
N ILE A 6 21.89 1.17 8.32
CA ILE A 6 21.41 0.98 6.96
C ILE A 6 21.22 2.38 6.32
N PRO A 7 21.89 2.69 5.20
CA PRO A 7 21.67 3.96 4.50
C PRO A 7 20.23 4.08 3.96
N ILE A 8 19.62 5.25 4.17
CA ILE A 8 18.23 5.52 3.76
C ILE A 8 18.22 6.66 2.74
N VAL A 9 17.50 6.45 1.65
CA VAL A 9 17.10 7.51 0.71
C VAL A 9 15.60 7.75 0.85
N ALA A 10 15.21 8.96 1.22
CA ALA A 10 13.82 9.36 1.28
C ALA A 10 13.32 9.78 -0.11
N MET A 11 12.15 9.29 -0.50
CA MET A 11 11.48 9.66 -1.74
C MET A 11 10.11 10.25 -1.42
N SER A 12 9.80 11.40 -2.02
CA SER A 12 8.47 12.00 -1.91
C SER A 12 7.48 11.36 -2.88
N VAL A 13 6.20 11.33 -2.52
CA VAL A 13 5.10 10.97 -3.44
C VAL A 13 4.77 12.14 -4.36
N ARG A 14 4.20 11.85 -5.54
CA ARG A 14 3.72 12.90 -6.45
C ARG A 14 2.53 13.62 -5.83
N ARG A 15 2.47 14.94 -6.03
CA ARG A 15 1.43 15.80 -5.44
C ARG A 15 0.01 15.45 -5.91
N ASP A 16 -0.14 14.95 -7.14
CA ASP A 16 -1.43 14.59 -7.74
C ASP A 16 -2.01 13.29 -7.19
N LEU A 17 -1.21 12.50 -6.45
CA LEU A 17 -1.62 11.24 -5.83
C LEU A 17 -2.23 10.24 -6.82
N ASP A 18 -1.86 10.32 -8.10
CA ASP A 18 -2.38 9.41 -9.13
C ASP A 18 -1.90 7.97 -8.84
N PRO A 19 -2.80 7.02 -8.51
CA PRO A 19 -2.40 5.66 -8.14
C PRO A 19 -1.68 4.93 -9.27
N VAL A 20 -2.05 5.17 -10.53
CA VAL A 20 -1.39 4.54 -11.70
C VAL A 20 0.03 5.08 -11.84
N ALA A 21 0.20 6.39 -11.72
CA ALA A 21 1.52 7.00 -11.78
C ALA A 21 2.47 6.48 -10.67
N HIS A 22 1.94 6.15 -9.49
CA HIS A 22 2.74 5.59 -8.39
C HIS A 22 3.03 4.10 -8.58
N LEU A 23 2.12 3.32 -9.18
CA LEU A 23 2.39 1.94 -9.60
C LEU A 23 3.53 1.91 -10.64
N GLU A 24 3.46 2.75 -11.67
CA GLU A 24 4.51 2.84 -12.70
C GLU A 24 5.83 3.37 -12.13
N LEU A 25 5.79 4.31 -11.17
CA LEU A 25 6.98 4.72 -10.43
C LEU A 25 7.60 3.53 -9.69
N GLY A 26 6.79 2.73 -9.01
CA GLY A 26 7.23 1.49 -8.39
C GLY A 26 7.93 0.57 -9.39
N ARG A 27 7.28 0.29 -10.53
CA ARG A 27 7.84 -0.57 -11.58
C ARG A 27 9.19 -0.06 -12.09
N ALA A 28 9.36 1.26 -12.23
CA ALA A 28 10.64 1.86 -12.61
C ALA A 28 11.75 1.66 -11.55
N LEU A 29 11.38 1.46 -10.28
CA LEU A 29 12.31 1.17 -9.19
C LEU A 29 12.63 -0.32 -9.05
N ALA A 30 11.87 -1.22 -9.68
CA ALA A 30 12.02 -2.66 -9.54
C ALA A 30 13.48 -3.17 -9.72
N PRO A 31 14.28 -2.69 -10.70
CA PRO A 31 15.67 -3.15 -10.87
C PRO A 31 16.61 -2.86 -9.69
N LEU A 32 16.21 -2.01 -8.73
CA LEU A 32 16.99 -1.75 -7.53
C LEU A 32 16.95 -2.93 -6.56
N ARG A 33 15.90 -3.76 -6.58
CA ARG A 33 15.81 -4.98 -5.75
C ARG A 33 16.96 -5.94 -6.05
N ASP A 34 17.30 -6.11 -7.32
CA ASP A 34 18.43 -6.94 -7.78
C ASP A 34 19.80 -6.36 -7.39
N ARG A 35 19.83 -5.12 -6.90
CA ARG A 35 21.04 -4.41 -6.46
C ARG A 35 21.15 -4.31 -4.94
N GLY A 36 20.37 -5.10 -4.21
CA GLY A 36 20.40 -5.13 -2.75
C GLY A 36 19.71 -3.93 -2.09
N VAL A 37 18.82 -3.23 -2.80
CA VAL A 37 18.03 -2.13 -2.24
C VAL A 37 16.69 -2.66 -1.76
N LEU A 38 16.39 -2.42 -0.48
CA LEU A 38 15.06 -2.65 0.09
C LEU A 38 14.15 -1.47 -0.24
N ILE A 39 13.00 -1.74 -0.85
CA ILE A 39 11.96 -0.74 -1.12
C ILE A 39 10.89 -0.86 -0.05
N VAL A 40 10.63 0.23 0.68
CA VAL A 40 9.64 0.27 1.77
C VAL A 40 8.60 1.33 1.46
N GLY A 41 7.35 0.90 1.26
CA GLY A 41 6.19 1.79 1.26
C GLY A 41 5.64 1.92 2.69
N SER A 42 5.82 3.07 3.31
CA SER A 42 5.30 3.34 4.67
C SER A 42 4.13 4.31 4.59
N GLY A 43 3.01 3.92 5.18
CA GLY A 43 1.74 4.64 5.14
C GLY A 43 0.73 3.98 6.06
N TYR A 44 -0.53 3.95 5.65
CA TYR A 44 -1.62 3.38 6.43
C TYR A 44 -2.71 2.77 5.54
N SER A 45 -3.22 1.59 5.90
CA SER A 45 -4.27 0.91 5.12
C SER A 45 -5.67 1.54 5.31
N PHE A 46 -5.85 2.41 6.31
CA PHE A 46 -7.05 3.19 6.60
C PHE A 46 -6.73 4.59 7.17
N HIS A 47 -7.07 5.68 6.51
CA HIS A 47 -6.74 7.03 6.99
C HIS A 47 -7.91 8.00 6.86
N ASN A 48 -8.92 7.81 7.71
CA ASN A 48 -10.02 8.76 7.86
C ASN A 48 -10.47 8.87 9.33
N PHE A 49 -9.98 9.90 10.02
CA PHE A 49 -10.30 10.18 11.43
C PHE A 49 -11.80 10.26 11.75
N ALA A 50 -12.64 10.66 10.79
CA ALA A 50 -14.08 10.76 10.99
C ALA A 50 -14.77 9.39 11.09
N THR A 51 -14.14 8.32 10.63
CA THR A 51 -14.72 6.97 10.51
C THR A 51 -13.86 5.90 11.18
N PHE A 52 -12.92 6.28 12.07
CA PHE A 52 -12.16 5.31 12.86
C PHE A 52 -13.09 4.38 13.65
N GLY A 53 -12.75 3.09 13.66
CA GLY A 53 -13.49 2.05 14.35
C GLY A 53 -14.86 1.74 13.75
N SER A 54 -15.17 2.27 12.56
CA SER A 54 -16.43 1.99 11.89
C SER A 54 -16.40 0.63 11.17
N PRO A 55 -17.55 -0.03 10.97
CA PRO A 55 -17.62 -1.30 10.23
C PRO A 55 -17.08 -1.19 8.80
N GLU A 56 -17.18 -0.02 8.17
CA GLU A 56 -16.64 0.27 6.85
C GLU A 56 -15.12 0.09 6.78
N ALA A 57 -14.40 0.30 7.89
CA ALA A 57 -12.97 0.05 7.94
C ALA A 57 -12.62 -1.43 7.68
N GLN A 58 -13.41 -2.35 8.23
CA GLN A 58 -13.24 -3.79 7.98
C GLN A 58 -13.57 -4.15 6.53
N VAL A 59 -14.63 -3.56 5.97
CA VAL A 59 -15.03 -3.80 4.57
C VAL A 59 -13.92 -3.39 3.60
N PHE A 60 -13.29 -2.22 3.82
CA PHE A 60 -12.17 -1.79 2.99
C PHE A 60 -10.92 -2.64 3.22
N ASP A 61 -10.58 -2.99 4.47
CA ASP A 61 -9.43 -3.86 4.75
C ASP A 61 -9.60 -5.22 4.08
N ASP A 62 -10.77 -5.86 4.19
CA ASP A 62 -11.02 -7.16 3.56
C ASP A 62 -10.83 -7.11 2.04
N TRP A 63 -11.34 -6.06 1.38
CA TRP A 63 -11.12 -5.83 -0.05
C TRP A 63 -9.63 -5.64 -0.37
N LEU A 64 -8.92 -4.84 0.44
CA LEU A 64 -7.51 -4.54 0.21
C LEU A 64 -6.65 -5.79 0.41
N GLN A 65 -6.97 -6.63 1.40
CA GLN A 65 -6.30 -7.90 1.62
C GLN A 65 -6.45 -8.82 0.41
N GLN A 66 -7.68 -9.00 -0.08
CA GLN A 66 -7.96 -9.83 -1.26
C GLN A 66 -7.23 -9.31 -2.49
N THR A 67 -7.26 -7.98 -2.70
CA THR A 67 -6.57 -7.32 -3.81
C THR A 67 -5.05 -7.48 -3.73
N MET A 68 -4.47 -7.41 -2.54
CA MET A 68 -3.02 -7.52 -2.38
C MET A 68 -2.55 -8.96 -2.56
N THR A 69 -3.33 -9.95 -2.15
CA THR A 69 -2.97 -11.38 -2.27
C THR A 69 -3.44 -12.04 -3.57
N SER A 70 -4.01 -11.29 -4.51
CA SER A 70 -4.40 -11.80 -5.82
C SER A 70 -3.20 -11.95 -6.76
N ASP A 71 -3.45 -12.42 -7.98
CA ASP A 71 -2.46 -12.34 -9.07
C ASP A 71 -2.09 -10.87 -9.39
N ALA A 72 -0.97 -10.72 -10.10
CA ALA A 72 -0.37 -9.42 -10.41
C ALA A 72 -1.31 -8.48 -11.18
N GLU A 73 -2.06 -9.00 -12.15
CA GLU A 73 -2.97 -8.20 -12.98
C GLU A 73 -4.17 -7.71 -12.18
N THR A 74 -4.78 -8.60 -11.39
CA THR A 74 -5.89 -8.25 -10.49
C THR A 74 -5.44 -7.23 -9.45
N ARG A 75 -4.26 -7.42 -8.84
CA ARG A 75 -3.69 -6.50 -7.84
C ARG A 75 -3.44 -5.13 -8.46
N TRP A 76 -2.82 -5.09 -9.62
CA TRP A 76 -2.54 -3.85 -10.34
C TRP A 76 -3.82 -3.07 -10.63
N ASN A 77 -4.82 -3.73 -11.24
CA ASN A 77 -6.08 -3.10 -11.60
C ASN A 77 -6.88 -2.64 -10.37
N GLY A 78 -6.88 -3.44 -9.30
CA GLY A 78 -7.52 -3.10 -8.02
C GLY A 78 -6.89 -1.86 -7.37
N LEU A 79 -5.56 -1.80 -7.30
CA LEU A 79 -4.85 -0.65 -6.74
C LEU A 79 -4.98 0.60 -7.62
N ALA A 80 -4.91 0.45 -8.95
CA ALA A 80 -5.11 1.55 -9.90
C ALA A 80 -6.50 2.20 -9.76
N ARG A 81 -7.51 1.40 -9.39
CA ARG A 81 -8.91 1.83 -9.25
C ARG A 81 -9.40 1.76 -7.81
N TRP A 82 -8.51 1.83 -6.83
CA TRP A 82 -8.82 1.62 -5.40
C TRP A 82 -10.00 2.49 -4.92
N SER A 83 -10.16 3.70 -5.47
CA SER A 83 -11.24 4.63 -5.10
C SER A 83 -12.65 4.12 -5.47
N GLN A 84 -12.75 3.08 -6.30
CA GLN A 84 -13.98 2.37 -6.65
C GLN A 84 -14.26 1.18 -5.72
N ALA A 85 -13.33 0.86 -4.81
CA ALA A 85 -13.52 -0.21 -3.85
C ALA A 85 -14.67 0.09 -2.88
N PRO A 86 -15.28 -0.96 -2.29
CA PRO A 86 -16.26 -0.79 -1.23
C PRO A 86 -15.73 0.12 -0.13
N THR A 87 -16.48 1.18 0.21
CA THR A 87 -16.15 2.11 1.29
C THR A 87 -14.81 2.85 1.17
N ALA A 88 -14.20 2.88 -0.02
CA ALA A 88 -12.87 3.46 -0.24
C ALA A 88 -12.71 4.89 0.29
N ARG A 89 -13.68 5.77 0.01
CA ARG A 89 -13.66 7.17 0.47
C ARG A 89 -14.05 7.33 1.94
N ASN A 90 -14.69 6.34 2.53
CA ASN A 90 -14.85 6.27 3.98
C ASN A 90 -13.53 5.84 4.64
N ALA A 91 -12.75 4.96 4.02
CA ALA A 91 -11.44 4.57 4.54
C ALA A 91 -10.36 5.61 4.32
N HIS A 92 -10.39 6.31 3.19
CA HIS A 92 -9.42 7.33 2.80
C HIS A 92 -10.16 8.53 2.22
N ALA A 93 -10.39 9.55 3.04
CA ALA A 93 -10.94 10.82 2.56
C ALA A 93 -10.04 11.42 1.46
N ARG A 94 -8.74 11.24 1.64
CA ARG A 94 -7.69 11.46 0.64
C ARG A 94 -6.65 10.33 0.75
N GLU A 95 -6.04 10.01 -0.37
CA GLU A 95 -5.23 8.80 -0.54
C GLU A 95 -3.77 8.90 -0.08
N GLU A 96 -3.33 10.01 0.52
CA GLU A 96 -1.90 10.23 0.76
C GLU A 96 -1.23 9.18 1.66
N HIS A 97 -1.99 8.56 2.56
CA HIS A 97 -1.49 7.46 3.42
C HIS A 97 -1.57 6.09 2.74
N LEU A 98 -2.40 5.91 1.71
CA LEU A 98 -2.51 4.67 0.94
C LEU A 98 -1.47 4.59 -0.19
N ILE A 99 -1.19 5.72 -0.85
CA ILE A 99 -0.34 5.81 -2.05
C ILE A 99 1.05 5.17 -1.93
N PRO A 100 1.75 5.20 -0.77
CA PRO A 100 3.00 4.46 -0.62
C PRO A 100 2.89 2.96 -0.94
N LEU A 101 1.72 2.34 -0.75
CA LEU A 101 1.46 0.95 -1.12
C LEU A 101 1.56 0.72 -2.63
N MET A 102 1.07 1.66 -3.44
CA MET A 102 1.14 1.56 -4.90
C MET A 102 2.59 1.56 -5.39
N VAL A 103 3.46 2.34 -4.77
CA VAL A 103 4.90 2.33 -5.10
C VAL A 103 5.53 0.98 -4.76
N ALA A 104 5.28 0.45 -3.56
CA ALA A 104 5.82 -0.85 -3.16
C ALA A 104 5.27 -2.00 -4.04
N ALA A 105 3.98 -1.97 -4.35
CA ALA A 105 3.33 -2.98 -5.19
C ALA A 105 3.80 -2.93 -6.64
N GLY A 106 4.00 -1.74 -7.21
CA GLY A 106 4.57 -1.60 -8.55
C GLY A 106 6.02 -2.09 -8.62
N ALA A 107 6.81 -1.86 -7.56
CA ALA A 107 8.20 -2.29 -7.52
C ALA A 107 8.38 -3.81 -7.47
N ALA A 108 7.34 -4.53 -7.04
CA ALA A 108 7.33 -5.98 -6.90
C ALA A 108 6.11 -6.61 -7.61
N ASP A 109 5.69 -6.05 -8.77
CA ASP A 109 4.51 -6.53 -9.49
C ASP A 109 4.66 -7.99 -9.96
N ASP A 110 5.90 -8.42 -10.16
CA ASP A 110 6.37 -9.75 -10.54
C ASP A 110 6.37 -10.76 -9.40
N LEU A 111 6.16 -10.32 -8.15
CA LEU A 111 6.22 -11.15 -6.96
C LEU A 111 4.83 -11.29 -6.30
N PRO A 112 4.49 -12.47 -5.76
CA PRO A 112 3.30 -12.61 -4.93
C PRO A 112 3.45 -11.76 -3.67
N ALA A 113 2.35 -11.14 -3.22
CA ALA A 113 2.33 -10.50 -1.92
C ALA A 113 1.58 -11.37 -0.93
N ARG A 114 2.13 -11.48 0.28
CA ARG A 114 1.48 -12.11 1.42
C ARG A 114 1.26 -11.08 2.51
N ARG A 115 0.19 -11.28 3.27
CA ARG A 115 -0.05 -10.51 4.49
C ARG A 115 1.07 -10.80 5.50
N PHE A 116 1.83 -9.76 5.83
CA PHE A 116 2.92 -9.84 6.81
C PHE A 116 2.42 -9.53 8.22
N PHE A 117 1.53 -8.55 8.34
CA PHE A 117 0.90 -8.16 9.60
C PHE A 117 -0.55 -7.75 9.38
N SER A 118 -1.37 -8.01 10.38
CA SER A 118 -2.73 -7.49 10.51
C SER A 118 -3.01 -7.26 11.99
N GLY A 119 -3.56 -6.11 12.32
CA GLY A 119 -3.86 -5.73 13.70
C GLY A 119 -4.90 -4.63 13.75
N LEU A 120 -5.18 -4.16 14.97
CA LEU A 120 -6.07 -3.04 15.20
C LEU A 120 -5.27 -1.87 15.76
N THR A 121 -5.51 -0.69 15.21
CA THR A 121 -5.06 0.57 15.79
C THR A 121 -6.28 1.45 16.01
N MET A 122 -6.51 1.92 17.24
CA MET A 122 -7.73 2.69 17.57
C MET A 122 -9.02 1.97 17.07
N ASN A 123 -9.08 0.65 17.31
CA ASN A 123 -10.18 -0.22 16.86
C ASN A 123 -10.39 -0.30 15.34
N THR A 124 -9.39 0.09 14.54
CA THR A 124 -9.45 0.12 13.07
C THR A 124 -8.42 -0.86 12.50
N PRO A 125 -8.78 -1.72 11.53
CA PRO A 125 -7.83 -2.61 10.88
C PRO A 125 -6.63 -1.88 10.29
N THR A 126 -5.45 -2.43 10.52
CA THR A 126 -4.18 -1.97 9.97
C THR A 126 -3.42 -3.17 9.43
N SER A 127 -2.95 -3.07 8.18
CA SER A 127 -2.40 -4.20 7.43
C SER A 127 -1.06 -3.85 6.78
N CYS A 128 -0.20 -4.85 6.66
CA CYS A 128 1.09 -4.76 6.00
C CYS A 128 1.33 -6.02 5.15
N TRP A 129 2.02 -5.84 4.02
CA TRP A 129 2.32 -6.91 3.08
C TRP A 129 3.83 -7.01 2.84
N LEU A 130 4.28 -8.24 2.62
CA LEU A 130 5.62 -8.54 2.12
C LEU A 130 5.48 -9.20 0.74
N PHE A 131 6.37 -8.86 -0.18
CA PHE A 131 6.47 -9.46 -1.49
C PHE A 131 7.63 -10.47 -1.46
N ASP A 132 7.36 -11.73 -1.84
CA ASP A 132 8.28 -12.86 -1.71
C ASP A 132 9.11 -13.09 -2.99
#